data_AF-X0PL70-F1
#
_entry.id   AF-X0PL70-F1
#
_cell.length_a   1.000
_cell.length_b   1.000
_cell.length_c   1.000
_cell.angle_alpha   90.00
_cell.angle_beta   90.00
_cell.angle_gamma   90.00
#
_symmetry.space_group_name_H-M   'P 1'
#
loop_
_entity.id
_entity.type
_entity.pdbx_description
1 polymer ?
#
loop_
_entity_poly.entity_id
_entity_poly.type
_entity_poly.pdbx_seq_one_letter_code
_entity_poly.pdbx_strand_id
1 'polypeptide(L)'
;MRTNDLVSLYVSFVETNGGKSRPVLIRRVSEQTVEAFKITSQYEKKSAYIKQQYYPIQDWQSAGLKKPSWVDLGNIYRFPKAGLNFKEIGHLSKLDQNKISDFTLDLKSKRRGKGQKIIQQRSSKRKHKESKAELTQRIQKQLKDFAKHNP
;
A
#
# COMPACT_ATOMS: atom_id res chain seq x y z
N MET A 1 10.97 -8.66 19.70
CA MET A 1 9.96 -8.37 18.65
C MET A 1 10.08 -9.41 17.54
N ARG A 2 8.95 -9.90 17.04
CA ARG A 2 8.80 -10.83 15.92
C ARG A 2 7.58 -10.45 15.08
N THR A 3 7.41 -11.11 13.94
CA THR A 3 6.21 -10.94 13.10
C THR A 3 4.93 -11.14 13.91
N ASN A 4 3.93 -10.29 13.64
CA ASN A 4 2.62 -10.20 14.30
C ASN A 4 2.61 -9.61 15.72
N ASP A 5 3.77 -9.18 16.23
CA ASP A 5 3.81 -8.36 17.44
C ASP A 5 3.25 -6.95 17.18
N LEU A 6 2.54 -6.40 18.16
CA LEU A 6 2.21 -5.00 18.25
C LEU A 6 3.24 -4.33 19.15
N VAL A 7 3.86 -3.28 18.65
CA VAL A 7 4.83 -2.48 19.42
C VAL A 7 4.55 -1.00 19.28
N SER A 8 4.90 -0.23 20.29
CA SER A 8 4.91 1.22 20.25
C SER A 8 6.31 1.70 19.86
N LEU A 9 6.39 2.43 18.75
CA LEU A 9 7.58 3.15 18.30
C LEU A 9 7.52 4.60 18.77
N TYR A 10 8.53 5.08 19.50
CA TYR A 10 8.67 6.50 19.79
C TYR A 10 9.28 7.24 18.59
N VAL A 11 8.66 8.32 18.15
CA VAL A 11 9.16 9.19 17.07
C VAL A 11 9.28 10.61 17.61
N SER A 12 10.50 11.14 17.67
CA SER A 12 10.75 12.54 18.03
C SER A 12 10.25 13.49 16.95
N PHE A 13 9.81 14.68 17.35
CA PHE A 13 9.54 15.76 16.42
C PHE A 13 10.85 16.48 16.08
N VAL A 14 10.98 16.94 14.83
CA VAL A 14 12.22 17.56 14.33
C VAL A 14 12.44 18.98 14.89
N GLU A 15 11.35 19.66 15.27
CA GLU A 15 11.34 21.10 15.58
C GLU A 15 10.96 21.41 17.03
N THR A 16 10.53 20.41 17.82
CA THR A 16 10.07 20.62 19.20
C THR A 16 10.62 19.54 20.13
N ASN A 17 10.88 19.93 21.38
CA ASN A 17 11.18 18.98 22.44
C ASN A 17 9.96 18.10 22.69
N GLY A 18 10.03 16.85 22.23
CA GLY A 18 8.97 15.88 22.41
C GLY A 18 8.87 14.90 21.25
N GLY A 19 7.85 14.05 21.32
CA GLY A 19 7.62 13.03 20.32
C GLY A 19 6.29 12.34 20.53
N LYS A 20 6.00 11.40 19.65
CA LYS A 20 4.77 10.62 19.71
C LYS A 20 5.05 9.15 19.57
N SER A 21 4.56 8.40 20.55
CA SER A 21 4.44 6.95 20.51
C SER A 21 3.39 6.52 19.48
N ARG A 22 3.79 5.66 18.54
CA ARG A 22 2.95 5.15 17.46
C ARG A 22 2.87 3.63 17.56
N PRO A 23 1.67 3.05 17.77
CA PRO A 23 1.51 1.61 17.66
C PRO A 23 1.70 1.19 16.20
N VAL A 24 2.44 0.10 16.00
CA VAL A 24 2.70 -0.53 14.71
C VAL A 24 2.57 -2.04 14.83
N LEU A 25 2.17 -2.69 13.74
CA LEU A 25 2.13 -4.15 13.60
C LEU A 25 3.40 -4.61 12.88
N ILE A 26 4.22 -5.43 13.53
CA ILE A 26 5.44 -5.96 12.93
C ILE A 26 5.11 -6.95 11.83
N ARG A 27 5.58 -6.68 10.62
CA ARG A 27 5.44 -7.58 9.48
C ARG A 27 6.67 -8.47 9.33
N ARG A 28 7.86 -7.89 9.41
CA ARG A 28 9.13 -8.60 9.25
C ARG A 28 10.20 -7.92 10.08
N VAL A 29 11.07 -8.74 10.66
CA VAL A 29 12.29 -8.30 11.33
C VAL A 29 13.46 -8.94 10.61
N SER A 30 14.47 -8.13 10.31
CA SER A 30 15.79 -8.57 9.83
C SER A 30 16.85 -8.08 10.81
N GLU A 31 18.11 -8.42 10.59
CA GLU A 31 19.21 -7.97 11.44
C GLU A 31 19.25 -6.44 11.56
N GLN A 32 19.12 -5.73 10.42
CA GLN A 32 19.29 -4.29 10.36
C GLN A 32 17.98 -3.49 10.26
N THR A 33 16.91 -4.10 9.73
CA THR A 33 15.66 -3.37 9.42
C THR A 33 14.43 -4.04 10.00
N VAL A 34 13.43 -3.22 10.29
CA VAL A 34 12.09 -3.65 10.69
C VAL A 34 11.11 -3.13 9.64
N GLU A 35 10.19 -4.00 9.22
CA GLU A 35 9.04 -3.66 8.39
C GLU A 35 7.77 -3.77 9.24
N ALA A 36 6.94 -2.73 9.19
CA ALA A 36 5.72 -2.66 9.99
C ALA A 36 4.58 -1.93 9.28
N PHE A 37 3.35 -2.28 9.67
CA PHE A 37 2.14 -1.55 9.30
C PHE A 37 1.75 -0.56 10.40
N LYS A 38 1.19 0.58 10.02
CA LYS A 38 0.69 1.56 11.00
C LYS A 38 -0.59 1.06 11.65
N ILE A 39 -0.76 1.36 12.92
CA ILE A 39 -2.03 1.17 13.64
C ILE A 39 -2.63 2.54 13.97
N THR A 40 -3.94 2.68 13.79
CA THR A 40 -4.68 3.91 14.14
C THR A 40 -5.96 3.59 14.88
N SER A 41 -6.31 4.39 15.87
CA SER A 41 -7.66 4.41 16.46
C SER A 41 -8.55 5.50 15.85
N GLN A 42 -8.05 6.23 14.84
CA GLN A 42 -8.74 7.34 14.19
C GLN A 42 -9.18 6.96 12.78
N TYR A 43 -9.64 5.73 12.61
CA TYR A 43 -10.17 5.23 11.35
C TYR A 43 -11.35 6.09 10.87
N GLU A 44 -12.23 6.50 11.79
CA GLU A 44 -13.43 7.24 11.40
C GLU A 44 -13.18 8.57 10.70
N LYS A 45 -12.04 9.21 11.02
CA LYS A 45 -11.62 10.48 10.41
C LYS A 45 -10.98 10.32 9.02
N LYS A 46 -10.84 9.09 8.51
CA LYS A 46 -10.23 8.83 7.20
C LYS A 46 -11.28 8.95 6.09
N SER A 47 -10.85 9.36 4.90
CA SER A 47 -11.72 9.39 3.72
C SER A 47 -12.17 7.98 3.35
N ALA A 48 -13.35 7.87 2.73
CA ALA A 48 -13.89 6.59 2.28
C ALA A 48 -12.90 5.82 1.37
N TYR A 49 -12.16 6.54 0.51
CA TYR A 49 -11.12 5.95 -0.32
C TYR A 49 -10.00 5.30 0.50
N ILE A 50 -9.47 6.02 1.50
CA ILE A 50 -8.37 5.51 2.33
C ILE A 50 -8.86 4.40 3.26
N LYS A 51 -10.09 4.48 3.79
CA LYS A 51 -10.68 3.44 4.65
C LYS A 51 -10.64 2.04 4.04
N GLN A 52 -10.69 1.92 2.69
CA GLN A 52 -10.65 0.64 1.98
C GLN A 52 -9.42 -0.24 2.26
N GLN A 53 -8.30 0.35 2.69
CA GLN A 53 -7.06 -0.40 2.98
C GLN A 53 -6.85 -0.70 4.48
N TYR A 54 -7.80 -0.33 5.32
CA TYR A 54 -7.72 -0.52 6.77
C TYR A 54 -8.48 -1.76 7.19
N TYR A 55 -7.80 -2.64 7.93
CA TYR A 55 -8.42 -3.81 8.54
C TYR A 55 -8.70 -3.54 10.03
N PRO A 56 -9.92 -3.74 10.54
CA PRO A 56 -10.24 -3.62 11.96
C PRO A 56 -9.62 -4.78 12.75
N ILE A 57 -8.83 -4.49 13.78
CA ILE A 57 -8.32 -5.53 14.69
C ILE A 57 -9.49 -5.99 15.54
N GLN A 58 -9.97 -7.22 15.34
CA GLN A 58 -11.16 -7.73 16.01
C GLN A 58 -10.86 -7.97 17.49
N ASP A 59 -9.77 -8.65 17.78
CA ASP A 59 -9.40 -9.04 19.15
C ASP A 59 -8.44 -8.03 19.78
N TRP A 60 -8.69 -6.73 19.55
CA TRP A 60 -7.78 -5.64 19.94
C TRP A 60 -7.44 -5.63 21.43
N GLN A 61 -8.38 -5.99 22.31
CA GLN A 61 -8.14 -6.08 23.77
C GLN A 61 -7.10 -7.15 24.08
N SER A 62 -7.25 -8.35 23.50
CA SER A 62 -6.31 -9.46 23.68
C SER A 62 -4.92 -9.15 23.10
N ALA A 63 -4.88 -8.32 22.06
CA ALA A 63 -3.64 -7.83 21.46
C ALA A 63 -2.97 -6.70 22.27
N GLY A 64 -3.52 -6.32 23.43
CA GLY A 64 -2.96 -5.32 24.35
C GLY A 64 -3.32 -3.87 24.01
N LEU A 65 -4.23 -3.64 23.06
CA LEU A 65 -4.67 -2.30 22.72
C LEU A 65 -5.75 -1.81 23.71
N LYS A 66 -5.73 -0.51 24.01
CA LYS A 66 -6.67 0.11 24.96
C LYS A 66 -8.04 0.46 24.37
N LYS A 67 -8.17 0.41 23.05
CA LYS A 67 -9.40 0.77 22.31
C LYS A 67 -9.39 0.19 20.90
N PRO A 68 -10.57 0.11 20.24
CA PRO A 68 -10.69 -0.33 18.85
C PRO A 68 -9.69 0.40 17.95
N SER A 69 -8.99 -0.38 17.13
CA SER A 69 -7.93 0.13 16.26
C SER A 69 -7.88 -0.64 14.95
N TRP A 70 -7.30 -0.03 13.92
CA TRP A 70 -7.21 -0.57 12.57
C TRP A 70 -5.76 -0.58 12.10
N VAL A 71 -5.39 -1.62 11.37
CA VAL A 71 -4.10 -1.76 10.69
C VAL A 71 -4.22 -1.14 9.30
N ASP A 72 -3.33 -0.21 8.96
CA ASP A 72 -3.18 0.31 7.60
C ASP A 72 -2.35 -0.67 6.76
N LEU A 73 -3.02 -1.50 5.96
CA LEU A 73 -2.38 -2.48 5.07
C LEU A 73 -2.01 -1.85 3.72
N GLY A 74 -2.18 -0.54 3.59
CA GLY A 74 -1.94 0.19 2.37
C GLY A 74 -0.47 0.33 2.03
N ASN A 75 0.34 0.61 3.05
CA ASN A 75 1.75 0.97 2.97
C ASN A 75 2.56 0.24 4.05
N ILE A 76 3.72 -0.30 3.66
CA ILE A 76 4.69 -0.87 4.59
C ILE A 76 5.69 0.23 4.95
N TYR A 77 5.93 0.42 6.24
CA TYR A 77 7.00 1.26 6.75
C TYR A 77 8.23 0.40 6.99
N ARG A 78 9.37 0.82 6.45
CA ARG A 78 10.67 0.18 6.69
C ARG A 78 11.60 1.19 7.34
N PHE A 79 12.24 0.79 8.45
CA PHE A 79 13.14 1.65 9.20
C PHE A 79 14.30 0.83 9.80
N PRO A 80 15.45 1.46 10.07
CA PRO A 80 16.56 0.81 10.74
C PRO A 80 16.15 0.39 12.15
N LYS A 81 16.65 -0.76 12.60
CA LYS A 81 16.46 -1.23 13.98
C LYS A 81 17.31 -0.44 14.97
N ALA A 82 18.48 0.00 14.55
CA ALA A 82 19.41 0.79 15.36
C ALA A 82 18.82 2.16 15.70
N GLY A 83 19.04 2.62 16.93
CA GLY A 83 18.61 3.95 17.39
C GLY A 83 17.11 4.09 17.69
N LEU A 84 16.32 3.01 17.58
CA LEU A 84 14.89 3.04 17.87
C LEU A 84 14.56 2.27 19.15
N ASN A 85 13.73 2.90 20.00
CA ASN A 85 13.19 2.28 21.19
C ASN A 85 11.77 1.77 20.93
N PHE A 86 11.57 0.47 21.17
CA PHE A 86 10.29 -0.21 21.03
C PHE A 86 9.76 -0.59 22.41
N LYS A 87 8.50 -0.26 22.68
CA LYS A 87 7.77 -0.79 23.83
C LYS A 87 6.80 -1.86 23.34
N GLU A 88 6.84 -3.04 23.93
CA GLU A 88 5.89 -4.11 23.63
C GLU A 88 4.45 -3.68 24.00
N ILE A 89 3.49 -4.03 23.14
CA ILE A 89 2.06 -3.86 23.39
C ILE A 89 1.41 -5.23 23.54
N GLY A 90 1.69 -6.15 22.62
CA GLY A 90 1.12 -7.49 22.63
C GLY A 90 1.32 -8.20 21.29
N HIS A 91 0.44 -9.15 20.99
CA HIS A 91 0.53 -9.98 19.79
C HIS A 91 -0.85 -10.17 19.16
N LEU A 92 -0.93 -10.19 17.83
CA LEU A 92 -2.21 -10.44 17.15
C LEU A 92 -2.75 -11.83 17.49
N SER A 93 -4.08 -11.93 17.63
CA SER A 93 -4.75 -13.22 17.71
C SER A 93 -4.59 -14.01 16.40
N LYS A 94 -4.73 -15.34 16.48
CA LYS A 94 -4.66 -16.18 15.28
C LYS A 94 -5.76 -15.84 14.27
N LEU A 95 -6.93 -15.46 14.76
CA LEU A 95 -8.05 -15.02 13.95
C LEU A 95 -7.68 -13.77 13.14
N ASP A 96 -7.17 -12.73 13.80
CA ASP A 96 -6.77 -11.50 13.12
C ASP A 96 -5.60 -11.73 12.16
N GLN A 97 -4.63 -12.59 12.50
CA GLN A 97 -3.54 -12.95 11.58
C GLN A 97 -4.07 -13.56 10.27
N ASN A 98 -5.00 -14.52 10.37
CA ASN A 98 -5.59 -15.18 9.21
C ASN A 98 -6.42 -14.19 8.37
N LYS A 99 -7.29 -13.41 9.03
CA LYS A 99 -8.17 -12.45 8.35
C LYS A 99 -7.40 -11.31 7.70
N ILE A 100 -6.31 -10.83 8.31
CA ILE A 100 -5.41 -9.86 7.68
C ILE A 100 -4.75 -10.44 6.43
N SER A 101 -4.35 -11.71 6.46
CA SER A 101 -3.77 -12.39 5.29
C SER A 101 -4.77 -12.42 4.13
N ASP A 102 -6.00 -12.87 4.39
CA ASP A 102 -7.07 -12.91 3.39
C ASP A 102 -7.38 -11.53 2.82
N PHE A 103 -7.53 -10.54 3.70
CA PHE A 103 -7.79 -9.15 3.32
C PHE A 103 -6.64 -8.56 2.48
N THR A 104 -5.39 -8.91 2.79
CA THR A 104 -4.23 -8.46 2.03
C THR A 104 -4.21 -9.06 0.62
N LEU A 105 -4.65 -10.30 0.44
CA LEU A 105 -4.77 -10.93 -0.87
C LEU A 105 -5.85 -10.24 -1.72
N ASP A 106 -7.01 -9.96 -1.15
CA ASP A 106 -8.10 -9.22 -1.79
C ASP A 106 -7.68 -7.78 -2.16
N LEU A 107 -6.98 -7.07 -1.27
CA LEU A 107 -6.43 -5.75 -1.59
C LEU A 107 -5.50 -5.79 -2.80
N LYS A 108 -4.63 -6.80 -2.88
CA LYS A 108 -3.69 -6.97 -4.00
C LYS A 108 -4.44 -7.28 -5.30
N SER A 109 -5.47 -8.14 -5.27
CA SER A 109 -6.26 -8.49 -6.45
C SER A 109 -6.99 -7.25 -7.00
N LYS A 110 -7.63 -6.47 -6.12
CA LYS A 110 -8.31 -5.20 -6.46
C LYS A 110 -7.37 -4.18 -7.07
N ARG A 111 -6.16 -4.02 -6.50
CA ARG A 111 -5.11 -3.12 -7.03
C ARG A 111 -4.64 -3.53 -8.42
N ARG A 112 -4.42 -4.83 -8.66
CA ARG A 112 -4.03 -5.37 -9.98
C ARG A 112 -5.12 -5.14 -11.02
N GLY A 113 -6.38 -5.45 -10.70
CA GLY A 113 -7.51 -5.25 -11.60
C GLY A 113 -7.72 -3.78 -11.98
N LYS A 114 -7.57 -2.85 -11.01
CA LYS A 114 -7.62 -1.40 -11.29
C LYS A 114 -6.48 -0.94 -12.20
N GLY A 115 -5.27 -1.46 -11.99
CA GLY A 115 -4.12 -1.19 -12.85
C GLY A 115 -4.38 -1.62 -14.31
N GLN A 116 -4.91 -2.82 -14.52
CA GLN A 116 -5.28 -3.32 -15.85
C GLN A 116 -6.34 -2.45 -16.54
N LYS A 117 -7.40 -2.05 -15.81
CA LYS A 117 -8.44 -1.15 -16.35
C LYS A 117 -7.88 0.20 -16.80
N ILE A 118 -6.96 0.78 -16.02
CA ILE A 118 -6.31 2.06 -16.38
C ILE A 118 -5.45 1.91 -17.65
N ILE A 119 -4.70 0.82 -17.76
CA ILE A 119 -3.88 0.53 -18.95
C ILE A 119 -4.79 0.38 -20.19
N GLN A 120 -5.87 -0.38 -20.07
CA GLN A 120 -6.83 -0.57 -21.16
C GLN A 120 -7.47 0.76 -21.58
N GLN A 121 -7.98 1.56 -20.65
CA GLN A 121 -8.56 2.87 -20.96
C GLN A 121 -7.55 3.84 -21.61
N ARG A 122 -6.28 3.85 -21.16
CA ARG A 122 -5.22 4.66 -21.78
C ARG A 122 -4.91 4.20 -23.21
N SER A 123 -4.88 2.88 -23.45
CA SER A 123 -4.68 2.32 -24.79
C SER A 123 -5.82 2.67 -25.75
N SER A 124 -7.09 2.60 -25.29
CA SER A 124 -8.26 2.99 -26.09
C SER A 124 -8.27 4.49 -26.38
N LYS A 125 -7.94 5.35 -25.40
CA LYS A 125 -7.80 6.80 -25.62
C LYS A 125 -6.67 7.15 -26.58
N ARG A 126 -5.53 6.44 -26.55
CA ARG A 126 -4.44 6.61 -27.53
C ARG A 126 -4.88 6.23 -28.94
N LYS A 127 -5.62 5.12 -29.11
CA LYS A 127 -6.18 4.73 -30.41
C LYS A 127 -7.16 5.77 -30.99
N HIS A 128 -7.93 6.44 -30.13
CA HIS A 128 -8.83 7.52 -30.55
C HIS A 128 -8.17 8.90 -30.72
N LYS A 129 -6.90 9.06 -30.31
CA LYS A 129 -6.13 10.31 -30.40
C LYS A 129 -4.96 10.17 -31.38
N GLU A 130 -5.14 9.43 -32.47
CA GLU A 130 -4.27 9.58 -33.65
C GLU A 130 -4.74 10.85 -34.39
N SER A 131 -3.84 11.82 -34.56
CA SER A 131 -4.18 13.06 -35.26
C SER A 131 -4.30 12.81 -36.77
N LYS A 132 -5.10 13.62 -37.48
CA LYS A 132 -5.19 13.54 -38.95
C LYS A 132 -3.82 13.63 -39.63
N ALA A 133 -2.88 14.39 -39.06
CA ALA A 133 -1.52 14.52 -39.57
C ALA A 133 -0.71 13.22 -39.44
N GLU A 134 -0.77 12.56 -38.29
CA GLU A 134 -0.08 11.27 -38.06
C GLU A 134 -0.66 10.16 -38.93
N LEU A 135 -1.99 10.11 -39.08
CA LEU A 135 -2.66 9.16 -39.96
C LEU A 135 -2.25 9.36 -41.43
N THR A 136 -2.17 10.63 -41.86
CA THR A 136 -1.76 10.98 -43.23
C THR A 136 -0.30 10.59 -43.47
N GLN A 137 0.60 10.87 -42.53
CA GLN A 137 2.01 10.48 -42.62
C GLN A 137 2.18 8.96 -42.66
N ARG A 138 1.38 8.23 -41.88
CA ARG A 138 1.40 6.75 -41.89
C ARG A 138 0.93 6.19 -43.22
N ILE A 139 -0.17 6.71 -43.77
CA ILE A 139 -0.68 6.29 -45.09
C ILE A 139 0.35 6.60 -46.19
N GLN A 140 0.94 7.80 -46.18
CA GLN A 140 1.97 8.18 -47.15
C GLN A 140 3.21 7.28 -47.06
N LYS A 141 3.63 6.90 -45.85
CA LYS A 141 4.72 5.95 -45.65
C LYS A 141 4.38 4.58 -46.22
N GLN A 142 3.19 4.06 -45.93
CA GLN A 142 2.73 2.76 -46.46
C GLN A 142 2.64 2.73 -47.98
N LEU A 143 2.19 3.82 -48.61
CA LEU A 143 2.12 3.94 -50.08
C LEU A 143 3.51 3.98 -50.71
N LYS A 144 4.46 4.71 -50.11
CA LYS A 144 5.86 4.73 -50.58
C LYS A 144 6.51 3.36 -50.45
N ASP A 145 6.29 2.67 -49.34
CA ASP A 145 6.82 1.34 -49.11
C ASP A 145 6.21 0.34 -50.11
N PHE A 146 4.91 0.44 -50.43
CA PHE A 146 4.26 -0.39 -51.45
C PHE A 146 4.84 -0.16 -52.86
N ALA A 147 4.99 1.10 -53.27
CA ALA A 147 5.56 1.46 -54.58
C ALA A 147 7.02 1.01 -54.74
N LYS A 148 7.77 0.89 -53.64
CA LYS A 148 9.17 0.41 -53.67
C LYS A 148 9.28 -1.10 -53.90
N HIS A 149 8.26 -1.87 -53.53
CA HIS A 149 8.25 -3.33 -53.63
C HIS A 149 7.40 -3.87 -54.79
N ASN A 150 6.63 -3.01 -55.46
CA ASN A 150 5.91 -3.30 -56.71
C ASN A 150 6.20 -2.17 -57.73
N PRO A 151 7.38 -2.18 -58.38
CA PRO A 151 7.76 -1.18 -59.37
C PRO A 151 6.92 -1.26 -60.65
#